data_AF-A0A838A047-F1
#
_entry.id   AF-A0A838A047-F1
#
_cell.length_a   1.000
_cell.length_b   1.000
_cell.length_c   1.000
_cell.angle_alpha   90.00
_cell.angle_beta   90.00
_cell.angle_gamma   90.00
#
_symmetry.space_group_name_H-M   'P 1'
#
loop_
_entity.id
_entity.type
_entity.pdbx_description
1 polymer ?
#
loop_
_entity_poly.entity_id
_entity_poly.type
_entity_poly.pdbx_seq_one_letter_code
_entity_poly.pdbx_strand_id
1 'polypeptide(L)'
;MSEYATDPRGDGPTLVSDGPVNAPAVLVLDPAGAAKHEDIPASWHELLGTRHVVWCRMPAGDALFSAGEALAELADRHVTVDVVTSGPDAVTAMDFVRARADVVRALLLVDPAASGARLAHDTRGMRVPESPGADAQAADAVWEERYRARIAALADAGVAVRTVAHSPGGGRDRIPPPLPLGHPDVVERITGTLHGLDGETAGALAR
;
A
#
# COMPACT_ATOMS: atom_id res chain seq x y z
N MET A 1 16.84 -5.01 30.90
CA MET A 1 15.54 -4.65 30.30
C MET A 1 15.86 -3.68 29.18
N SER A 2 15.76 -4.12 27.93
CA SER A 2 16.01 -3.25 26.79
C SER A 2 14.81 -2.31 26.64
N GLU A 3 15.02 -1.00 26.69
CA GLU A 3 14.05 -0.04 26.16
C GLU A 3 13.83 -0.43 24.70
N TYR A 4 12.65 -0.99 24.40
CA TYR A 4 12.10 -0.90 23.06
C TYR A 4 11.89 0.59 22.84
N ALA A 5 12.82 1.23 22.15
CA ALA A 5 12.59 2.57 21.65
C ALA A 5 11.35 2.50 20.76
N THR A 6 10.23 3.06 21.25
CA THR A 6 9.01 3.21 20.48
C THR A 6 9.37 3.84 19.15
N ASP A 7 9.03 3.18 18.04
CA ASP A 7 9.26 3.78 16.72
C ASP A 7 8.44 5.08 16.67
N PRO A 8 9.06 6.27 16.53
CA PRO A 8 8.33 7.54 16.50
C PRO A 8 7.34 7.63 15.32
N ARG A 9 7.43 6.71 14.35
CA ARG A 9 6.44 6.53 13.28
C ARG A 9 5.16 5.84 13.75
N GLY A 10 5.08 5.37 14.98
CA GLY A 10 3.87 4.85 15.62
C GLY A 10 3.03 5.91 16.34
N ASP A 11 3.54 7.13 16.55
CA ASP A 11 2.84 8.18 17.31
C ASP A 11 1.71 8.85 16.51
N GLY A 12 0.53 9.04 17.09
CA GLY A 12 -0.65 9.64 16.43
C GLY A 12 -1.73 8.59 16.09
N PRO A 13 -2.81 8.94 15.38
CA PRO A 13 -3.87 7.99 15.07
C PRO A 13 -3.36 6.88 14.14
N THR A 14 -3.82 5.66 14.38
CA THR A 14 -3.54 4.48 13.55
C THR A 14 -4.19 4.60 12.18
N LEU A 15 -5.41 5.14 12.14
CA LEU A 15 -6.21 5.34 10.95
C LEU A 15 -6.59 6.80 10.77
N VAL A 16 -6.51 7.26 9.53
CA VAL A 16 -7.10 8.52 9.07
C VAL A 16 -7.95 8.22 7.85
N SER A 17 -9.13 8.82 7.72
CA SER A 17 -9.98 8.63 6.54
C SER A 17 -10.56 9.94 6.04
N ASP A 18 -10.74 10.05 4.72
CA ASP A 18 -11.37 11.20 4.08
C ASP A 18 -11.99 10.80 2.72
N GLY A 19 -12.84 11.68 2.17
CA GLY A 19 -13.55 11.49 0.91
C GLY A 19 -14.98 10.93 1.07
N PRO A 20 -15.78 10.88 0.00
CA PRO A 20 -17.20 10.51 0.05
C PRO A 20 -17.41 9.09 0.58
N VAL A 21 -18.13 8.94 1.70
CA VAL A 21 -18.28 7.67 2.45
C VAL A 21 -18.85 6.48 1.66
N ASN A 22 -19.54 6.74 0.54
CA ASN A 22 -20.13 5.72 -0.32
C ASN A 22 -19.41 5.58 -1.68
N ALA A 23 -18.29 6.27 -1.87
CA ALA A 23 -17.45 6.09 -3.05
C ALA A 23 -16.64 4.77 -2.94
N PRO A 24 -16.15 4.22 -4.07
CA PRO A 24 -15.14 3.15 -4.03
C PRO A 24 -13.98 3.54 -3.12
N ALA A 25 -13.53 2.60 -2.29
CA ALA A 25 -12.57 2.87 -1.25
C ALA A 25 -11.16 2.40 -1.60
N VAL A 26 -10.17 3.12 -1.07
CA VAL A 26 -8.77 2.72 -1.10
C VAL A 26 -8.27 2.60 0.32
N LEU A 27 -7.93 1.38 0.76
CA LEU A 27 -7.29 1.12 2.04
C LEU A 27 -5.77 1.10 1.85
N VAL A 28 -5.08 2.09 2.39
CA VAL A 28 -3.62 2.20 2.34
C VAL A 28 -3.03 1.58 3.60
N LEU A 29 -2.21 0.55 3.44
CA LEU A 29 -1.37 -0.02 4.50
C LEU A 29 0.03 0.58 4.35
N ASP A 30 0.31 1.66 5.08
CA ASP A 30 1.49 2.49 4.92
C ASP A 30 2.64 2.09 5.87
N PRO A 31 3.72 1.48 5.34
CA PRO A 31 4.88 1.09 6.15
C PRO A 31 5.70 2.29 6.65
N ALA A 32 5.57 3.47 6.02
CA ALA A 32 6.35 4.66 6.38
C ALA A 32 5.68 5.49 7.49
N GLY A 33 4.38 5.30 7.74
CA GLY A 33 3.62 5.99 8.78
C GLY A 33 3.45 7.50 8.54
N ALA A 34 3.32 7.94 7.27
CA ALA A 34 3.34 9.34 6.85
C ALA A 34 2.20 10.21 7.42
N ALA A 35 1.01 9.63 7.68
CA ALA A 35 -0.19 10.33 8.17
C ALA A 35 -0.18 10.61 9.69
N LYS A 36 0.97 11.00 10.26
CA LYS A 36 1.14 11.22 11.71
C LYS A 36 0.39 12.43 12.26
N HIS A 37 -0.11 13.31 11.38
CA HIS A 37 -0.75 14.57 11.73
C HIS A 37 -2.28 14.54 11.55
N GLU A 38 -2.88 13.35 11.59
CA GLU A 38 -4.33 13.15 11.48
C GLU A 38 -4.94 13.52 10.11
N ASP A 39 -4.10 13.79 9.10
CA ASP A 39 -4.54 14.15 7.75
C ASP A 39 -4.01 13.16 6.69
N ILE A 40 -4.80 12.95 5.64
CA ILE A 40 -4.37 12.24 4.43
C ILE A 40 -3.24 13.04 3.77
N PRO A 41 -2.15 12.40 3.28
CA PRO A 41 -1.09 13.13 2.61
C PRO A 41 -1.60 13.96 1.43
N ALA A 42 -1.13 15.21 1.31
CA ALA A 42 -1.62 16.17 0.32
C ALA A 42 -1.56 15.69 -1.14
N SER A 43 -0.63 14.79 -1.46
CA SER A 43 -0.53 14.19 -2.80
C SER A 43 -1.74 13.34 -3.18
N TRP A 44 -2.52 12.85 -2.21
CA TRP A 44 -3.73 12.05 -2.41
C TRP A 44 -5.00 12.90 -2.49
N HIS A 45 -4.94 14.21 -2.25
CA HIS A 45 -6.14 15.05 -2.17
C HIS A 45 -6.98 15.03 -3.45
N GLU A 46 -6.38 14.86 -4.63
CA GLU A 46 -7.14 14.74 -5.88
C GLU A 46 -8.03 13.48 -5.90
N LEU A 47 -7.59 12.37 -5.30
CA LEU A 47 -8.38 11.14 -5.20
C LEU A 47 -9.57 11.30 -4.25
N LEU A 48 -9.51 12.20 -3.27
CA LEU A 48 -10.58 12.41 -2.30
C LEU A 48 -11.88 12.93 -2.94
N GLY A 49 -11.82 13.45 -4.17
CA GLY A 49 -13.03 13.81 -4.92
C GLY A 49 -13.84 12.62 -5.43
N THR A 50 -13.21 11.45 -5.58
CA THR A 50 -13.82 10.27 -6.23
C THR A 50 -13.67 8.98 -5.43
N ARG A 51 -12.87 8.99 -4.37
CA ARG A 51 -12.55 7.83 -3.53
C ARG A 51 -12.73 8.15 -2.05
N HIS A 52 -13.14 7.14 -1.30
CA HIS A 52 -12.98 7.15 0.15
C HIS A 52 -11.61 6.55 0.50
N VAL A 53 -10.68 7.36 0.99
CA VAL A 53 -9.34 6.89 1.33
C VAL A 53 -9.30 6.59 2.82
N VAL A 54 -8.83 5.39 3.17
CA VAL A 54 -8.56 4.97 4.55
C VAL A 54 -7.07 4.69 4.66
N TRP A 55 -6.35 5.52 5.42
CA TRP A 55 -4.91 5.44 5.60
C TRP A 55 -4.56 4.80 6.93
N CYS A 56 -4.03 3.57 6.88
CA CYS A 56 -3.54 2.83 8.03
C CYS A 56 -2.03 2.91 8.14
N ARG A 57 -1.53 3.37 9.28
CA ARG A 57 -0.10 3.45 9.57
C ARG A 57 0.38 2.15 10.18
N MET A 58 1.08 1.35 9.39
CA MET A 58 1.59 0.03 9.80
C MET A 58 2.53 0.03 11.01
N PRO A 59 3.33 1.09 11.28
CA PRO A 59 4.13 1.15 12.50
C PRO A 59 3.32 1.27 13.81
N ALA A 60 2.02 1.58 13.75
CA ALA A 60 1.16 1.59 14.93
C ALA A 60 0.88 0.16 15.41
N GLY A 61 0.86 -0.05 16.73
CA GLY A 61 0.81 -1.39 17.34
C GLY A 61 -0.44 -2.21 17.02
N ASP A 62 -1.54 -1.56 16.65
CA ASP A 62 -2.85 -2.14 16.35
C ASP A 62 -3.24 -2.05 14.86
N ALA A 63 -2.30 -1.66 13.97
CA ALA A 63 -2.58 -1.30 12.57
C ALA A 63 -3.42 -2.33 11.79
N LEU A 64 -3.06 -3.61 11.83
CA LEU A 64 -3.79 -4.66 11.11
C LEU A 64 -5.19 -4.93 11.68
N PHE A 65 -5.33 -4.81 13.00
CA PHE A 65 -6.64 -4.95 13.65
C PHE A 65 -7.55 -3.82 13.22
N SER A 66 -7.07 -2.58 13.35
CA SER A 66 -7.80 -1.37 12.96
C SER A 66 -8.14 -1.36 11.45
N ALA A 67 -7.21 -1.76 10.59
CA ALA A 67 -7.48 -1.95 9.16
C ALA A 67 -8.56 -3.01 8.89
N GLY A 68 -8.59 -4.10 9.67
CA GLY A 68 -9.61 -5.14 9.58
C GLY A 68 -11.01 -4.64 9.93
N GLU A 69 -11.12 -3.83 10.99
CA GLU A 69 -12.37 -3.18 11.40
C GLU A 69 -12.84 -2.19 10.33
N ALA A 70 -11.95 -1.33 9.83
CA ALA A 70 -12.29 -0.40 8.74
C ALA A 70 -12.76 -1.15 7.47
N LEU A 71 -12.14 -2.28 7.15
CA LEU A 71 -12.56 -3.11 6.02
C LEU A 71 -13.92 -3.79 6.27
N ALA A 72 -14.26 -4.14 7.52
CA ALA A 72 -15.60 -4.62 7.87
C ALA A 72 -16.66 -3.52 7.69
N GLU A 73 -16.40 -2.30 8.15
CA GLU A 73 -17.30 -1.17 7.93
C GLU A 73 -17.50 -0.85 6.44
N LEU A 74 -16.44 -0.94 5.63
CA LEU A 74 -16.53 -0.76 4.18
C LEU A 74 -17.36 -1.87 3.52
N ALA A 75 -17.22 -3.11 3.98
CA ALA A 75 -18.02 -4.23 3.53
C ALA A 75 -19.51 -4.04 3.84
N ASP A 76 -19.85 -3.56 5.04
CA ASP A 76 -21.23 -3.27 5.44
C ASP A 76 -21.86 -2.18 4.55
N ARG A 77 -21.04 -1.23 4.07
CA ARG A 77 -21.44 -0.20 3.09
C ARG A 77 -21.52 -0.72 1.65
N HIS A 78 -21.12 -1.97 1.39
CA HIS A 78 -21.10 -2.59 0.07
C HIS A 78 -20.30 -1.77 -0.97
N VAL A 79 -19.25 -1.08 -0.54
CA VAL A 79 -18.35 -0.36 -1.46
C VAL A 79 -17.22 -1.27 -1.92
N THR A 80 -16.81 -1.11 -3.17
CA THR A 80 -15.62 -1.79 -3.69
C THR A 80 -14.37 -1.29 -2.97
N VAL A 81 -13.49 -2.20 -2.54
CA VAL A 81 -12.25 -1.84 -1.84
C VAL A 81 -11.02 -2.31 -2.62
N ASP A 82 -10.10 -1.39 -2.88
CA ASP A 82 -8.74 -1.69 -3.33
C ASP A 82 -7.75 -1.45 -2.17
N VAL A 83 -6.77 -2.33 -2.00
CA VAL A 83 -5.74 -2.21 -0.95
C VAL A 83 -4.42 -1.77 -1.58
N VAL A 84 -3.71 -0.84 -0.96
CA VAL A 84 -2.39 -0.36 -1.41
C VAL A 84 -1.35 -0.58 -0.31
N THR A 85 -0.16 -1.07 -0.67
CA THR A 85 0.97 -1.08 0.26
C THR A 85 2.31 -0.96 -0.48
N SER A 86 3.42 -0.92 0.26
CA SER A 86 4.77 -0.99 -0.29
C SER A 86 5.62 -2.10 0.34
N GLY A 87 6.73 -2.42 -0.33
CA GLY A 87 7.64 -3.54 -0.07
C GLY A 87 7.68 -4.15 1.34
N PRO A 88 8.02 -3.39 2.40
CA PRO A 88 8.21 -3.95 3.74
C PRO A 88 7.01 -4.72 4.30
N ASP A 89 5.80 -4.41 3.83
CA ASP A 89 4.57 -5.06 4.26
C ASP A 89 3.83 -5.79 3.12
N ALA A 90 4.43 -5.94 1.94
CA ALA A 90 3.80 -6.58 0.78
C ALA A 90 3.31 -8.01 1.08
N VAL A 91 4.12 -8.81 1.79
CA VAL A 91 3.74 -10.19 2.18
C VAL A 91 2.65 -10.18 3.25
N THR A 92 2.78 -9.31 4.25
CA THR A 92 1.77 -9.14 5.30
C THR A 92 0.44 -8.70 4.73
N ALA A 93 0.45 -7.79 3.75
CA ALA A 93 -0.75 -7.35 3.04
C ALA A 93 -1.38 -8.49 2.21
N MET A 94 -0.59 -9.36 1.57
CA MET A 94 -1.14 -10.55 0.89
C MET A 94 -1.90 -11.45 1.87
N ASP A 95 -1.32 -11.72 3.05
CA ASP A 95 -1.98 -12.56 4.06
C ASP A 95 -3.23 -11.88 4.63
N PHE A 96 -3.18 -10.57 4.88
CA PHE A 96 -4.33 -9.76 5.31
C PHE A 96 -5.47 -9.78 4.28
N VAL A 97 -5.16 -9.50 3.02
CA VAL A 97 -6.15 -9.47 1.93
C VAL A 97 -6.74 -10.86 1.68
N ARG A 98 -5.93 -11.92 1.77
CA ARG A 98 -6.42 -13.30 1.62
C ARG A 98 -7.53 -13.63 2.63
N ALA A 99 -7.43 -13.13 3.86
CA ALA A 99 -8.44 -13.36 4.88
C ALA A 99 -9.77 -12.64 4.60
N ARG A 100 -9.77 -11.66 3.68
CA ARG A 100 -10.90 -10.78 3.34
C ARG A 100 -11.10 -10.64 1.83
N ALA A 101 -10.80 -11.71 1.09
CA ALA A 101 -10.89 -11.75 -0.37
C ALA A 101 -12.32 -11.57 -0.88
N ASP A 102 -13.32 -11.76 -0.02
CA ASP A 102 -14.74 -11.49 -0.28
C ASP A 102 -15.07 -9.99 -0.42
N VAL A 103 -14.22 -9.10 0.09
CA VAL A 103 -14.43 -7.64 0.08
C VAL A 103 -13.46 -6.92 -0.85
N VAL A 104 -12.22 -7.42 -0.94
CA VAL A 104 -11.13 -6.74 -1.64
C VAL A 104 -11.14 -7.09 -3.12
N ARG A 105 -11.22 -6.09 -4.00
CA ARG A 105 -11.12 -6.25 -5.45
C ARG A 105 -9.67 -6.43 -5.90
N ALA A 106 -8.77 -5.61 -5.37
CA ALA A 106 -7.37 -5.60 -5.79
C ALA A 106 -6.40 -5.28 -4.65
N LEU A 107 -5.19 -5.83 -4.75
CA LEU A 107 -4.01 -5.47 -3.97
C LEU A 107 -2.97 -4.83 -4.90
N LEU A 108 -2.68 -3.55 -4.67
CA LEU A 108 -1.72 -2.77 -5.42
C LEU A 108 -0.40 -2.66 -4.62
N LEU A 109 0.69 -3.06 -5.24
CA LEU A 109 2.01 -3.12 -4.62
C LEU A 109 2.95 -2.06 -5.22
N VAL A 110 3.63 -1.33 -4.35
CA VAL A 110 4.70 -0.39 -4.71
C VAL A 110 6.02 -0.97 -4.24
N ASP A 111 6.94 -1.23 -5.18
CA ASP A 111 8.25 -1.82 -4.87
C ASP A 111 8.17 -3.05 -3.93
N PRO A 112 7.41 -4.11 -4.27
CA PRO A 112 7.21 -5.26 -3.38
C PRO A 112 8.51 -5.95 -2.91
N ALA A 113 9.58 -5.89 -3.69
CA ALA A 113 10.89 -6.41 -3.31
C ALA A 113 11.69 -5.49 -2.37
N ALA A 114 11.29 -4.22 -2.23
CA ALA A 114 12.00 -3.29 -1.37
C ALA A 114 11.81 -3.63 0.10
N SER A 115 12.92 -3.75 0.82
CA SER A 115 12.95 -4.03 2.26
C SER A 115 13.24 -2.78 3.11
N GLY A 116 13.49 -1.63 2.46
CA GLY A 116 14.17 -0.47 3.06
C GLY A 116 13.36 0.37 4.04
N ALA A 117 12.03 0.47 3.96
CA ALA A 117 11.30 1.44 4.80
C ALA A 117 11.37 1.11 6.31
N ARG A 118 11.52 -0.18 6.69
CA ARG A 118 11.75 -0.59 8.09
C ARG A 118 13.20 -0.38 8.58
N LEU A 119 14.17 -0.27 7.67
CA LEU A 119 15.61 -0.30 8.00
C LEU A 119 16.28 1.08 8.15
N ALA A 120 15.57 2.17 7.83
CA ALA A 120 16.14 3.52 7.79
C ALA A 120 16.43 4.15 9.19
N HIS A 121 16.02 3.55 10.30
CA HIS A 121 16.35 4.05 11.65
C HIS A 121 17.38 3.23 12.43
N ASP A 122 17.76 2.03 11.99
CA ASP A 122 18.78 1.21 12.68
C ASP A 122 20.22 1.46 12.16
N THR A 123 20.38 2.31 11.15
CA THR A 123 21.67 2.46 10.46
C THR A 123 22.18 3.90 10.49
N ARG A 124 22.62 4.34 11.68
CA ARG A 124 23.70 5.33 11.73
C ARG A 124 24.95 4.74 11.08
N GLY A 125 25.06 4.86 9.76
CA GLY A 125 26.29 4.60 9.01
C GLY A 125 26.39 3.31 8.19
N MET A 126 25.32 2.52 7.99
CA MET A 126 25.36 1.46 6.98
C MET A 126 24.80 1.95 5.64
N ARG A 127 25.59 1.76 4.58
CA ARG A 127 25.13 1.91 3.19
C ARG A 127 24.03 0.89 2.92
N VAL A 128 22.80 1.36 2.78
CA VAL A 128 21.76 0.58 2.08
C VAL A 128 22.26 0.41 0.64
N PRO A 129 22.27 -0.81 0.07
CA PRO A 129 22.70 -1.00 -1.30
C PRO A 129 21.88 -0.12 -2.23
N GLU A 130 22.56 0.82 -2.87
CA GLU A 130 22.04 1.62 -3.99
C GLU A 130 21.81 0.64 -5.16
N SER A 131 20.61 0.09 -5.29
CA SER A 131 20.22 -0.59 -6.52
C SER A 131 18.99 0.12 -7.10
N PRO A 132 19.20 1.19 -7.90
CA PRO A 132 18.14 2.02 -8.43
C PRO A 132 17.69 1.55 -9.83
N GLY A 133 16.37 1.53 -10.10
CA GLY A 133 15.82 1.47 -11.46
C GLY A 133 15.61 0.06 -12.03
N ALA A 134 16.31 -0.31 -13.10
CA ALA A 134 16.18 -1.63 -13.74
C ALA A 134 16.41 -2.78 -12.74
N ASP A 135 17.25 -2.54 -11.73
CA ASP A 135 17.47 -3.47 -10.62
C ASP A 135 16.24 -3.62 -9.72
N ALA A 136 15.47 -2.54 -9.48
CA ALA A 136 14.23 -2.59 -8.71
C ALA A 136 13.14 -3.37 -9.46
N GLN A 137 12.99 -3.12 -10.77
CA GLN A 137 12.06 -3.88 -11.60
C GLN A 137 12.45 -5.36 -11.70
N ALA A 138 13.75 -5.66 -11.85
CA ALA A 138 14.25 -7.04 -11.84
C ALA A 138 14.04 -7.70 -10.47
N ALA A 139 14.26 -6.97 -9.37
CA ALA A 139 14.01 -7.46 -8.02
C ALA A 139 12.52 -7.76 -7.78
N ASP A 140 11.63 -6.90 -8.26
CA ASP A 140 10.18 -7.11 -8.19
C ASP A 140 9.75 -8.31 -9.04
N ALA A 141 10.33 -8.51 -10.24
CA ALA A 141 10.06 -9.70 -11.05
C ALA A 141 10.53 -10.99 -10.35
N VAL A 142 11.69 -10.97 -9.68
CA VAL A 142 12.18 -12.10 -8.87
C VAL A 142 11.28 -12.33 -7.66
N TRP A 143 10.79 -11.25 -7.03
CA TRP A 143 9.81 -11.33 -5.95
C TRP A 143 8.51 -11.95 -6.45
N GLU A 144 7.96 -11.50 -7.58
CA GLU A 144 6.73 -12.04 -8.16
C GLU A 144 6.86 -13.52 -8.50
N GLU A 145 7.99 -13.96 -9.07
CA GLU A 145 8.27 -15.39 -9.29
C GLU A 145 8.26 -16.15 -7.96
N ARG A 146 8.98 -15.65 -6.96
CA ARG A 146 9.06 -16.27 -5.64
C ARG A 146 7.69 -16.39 -4.95
N TYR A 147 6.81 -15.41 -5.15
CA TYR A 147 5.49 -15.34 -4.53
C TYR A 147 4.34 -15.73 -5.48
N ARG A 148 4.65 -16.25 -6.68
CA ARG A 148 3.68 -16.60 -7.72
C ARG A 148 2.53 -17.45 -7.21
N ALA A 149 2.82 -18.46 -6.39
CA ALA A 149 1.79 -19.34 -5.84
C ALA A 149 0.81 -18.60 -4.92
N ARG A 150 1.27 -17.60 -4.15
CA ARG A 150 0.40 -16.76 -3.32
C ARG A 150 -0.42 -15.79 -4.17
N ILE A 151 0.20 -15.19 -5.19
CA ILE A 151 -0.47 -14.30 -6.14
C ILE A 151 -1.57 -15.05 -6.89
N ALA A 152 -1.29 -16.26 -7.36
CA ALA A 152 -2.27 -17.12 -8.04
C ALA A 152 -3.43 -17.48 -7.09
N ALA A 153 -3.16 -17.83 -5.84
CA ALA A 153 -4.20 -18.13 -4.87
C ALA A 153 -5.11 -16.92 -4.56
N LEU A 154 -4.57 -15.69 -4.57
CA LEU A 154 -5.36 -14.46 -4.45
C LEU A 154 -6.23 -14.23 -5.69
N ALA A 155 -5.67 -14.45 -6.89
CA ALA A 155 -6.42 -14.34 -8.14
C ALA A 155 -7.55 -15.38 -8.22
N ASP A 156 -7.30 -16.62 -7.81
CA ASP A 156 -8.32 -17.68 -7.72
C ASP A 156 -9.43 -17.32 -6.72
N ALA A 157 -9.11 -16.51 -5.70
CA ALA A 157 -10.07 -15.97 -4.74
C ALA A 157 -10.77 -14.68 -5.23
N GLY A 158 -10.51 -14.21 -6.45
CA GLY A 158 -11.12 -13.02 -7.04
C GLY A 158 -10.38 -11.70 -6.79
N VAL A 159 -9.19 -11.74 -6.18
CA VAL A 159 -8.38 -10.56 -5.88
C VAL A 159 -7.30 -10.35 -6.94
N ALA A 160 -7.35 -9.24 -7.66
CA ALA A 160 -6.27 -8.87 -8.58
C ALA A 160 -5.05 -8.35 -7.82
N VAL A 161 -3.87 -8.95 -8.01
CA VAL A 161 -2.60 -8.40 -7.47
C VAL A 161 -1.84 -7.70 -8.58
N ARG A 162 -1.45 -6.43 -8.38
CA ARG A 162 -0.71 -5.63 -9.37
C ARG A 162 0.45 -4.88 -8.73
N THR A 163 1.65 -5.04 -9.27
CA THR A 163 2.76 -4.11 -8.99
C THR A 163 2.55 -2.84 -9.83
N VAL A 164 2.35 -1.69 -9.20
CA VAL A 164 1.89 -0.46 -9.88
C VAL A 164 2.97 0.60 -10.03
N ALA A 165 3.96 0.60 -9.15
CA ALA A 165 5.06 1.55 -9.20
C ALA A 165 6.36 0.89 -8.74
N HIS A 166 7.45 1.35 -9.35
CA HIS A 166 8.82 0.98 -9.01
C HIS A 166 9.61 2.25 -8.73
N SER A 167 10.47 2.24 -7.73
CA SER A 167 11.45 3.27 -7.47
C SER A 167 12.40 3.35 -8.68
N PRO A 168 12.36 4.44 -9.47
CA PRO A 168 13.24 4.59 -10.64
C PRO A 168 14.69 4.71 -10.19
N GLY A 169 14.89 5.19 -8.95
CA GLY A 169 16.17 5.32 -8.32
C GLY A 169 17.11 6.32 -9.02
N GLY A 170 18.32 6.44 -8.48
CA GLY A 170 19.34 7.37 -8.95
C GLY A 170 19.39 8.64 -8.10
N GLY A 171 20.36 9.52 -8.37
CA GLY A 171 20.66 10.68 -7.51
C GLY A 171 19.57 11.76 -7.37
N ARG A 172 18.41 11.59 -8.03
CA ARG A 172 17.21 12.42 -7.81
C ARG A 172 16.42 11.98 -6.58
N ASP A 173 16.48 10.70 -6.24
CA ASP A 173 15.77 10.12 -5.12
C ASP A 173 16.65 10.26 -3.88
N ARG A 174 16.34 11.25 -3.03
CA ARG A 174 17.04 11.48 -1.76
C ARG A 174 16.62 10.47 -0.67
N ILE A 175 15.72 9.55 -1.00
CA ILE A 175 15.10 8.60 -0.08
C ILE A 175 15.37 7.19 -0.63
N PRO A 176 15.89 6.25 0.19
CA PRO A 176 16.07 4.88 -0.25
C PRO A 176 14.72 4.21 -0.54
N PRO A 177 14.64 3.29 -1.52
CA PRO A 177 13.42 2.54 -1.81
C PRO A 177 12.82 1.82 -0.58
N PRO A 178 11.49 1.63 -0.52
CA PRO A 178 10.51 2.05 -1.52
C PRO A 178 10.27 3.57 -1.51
N LEU A 179 9.83 4.13 -2.64
CA LEU A 179 9.30 5.49 -2.64
C LEU A 179 8.12 5.57 -1.65
N PRO A 180 8.01 6.66 -0.86
CA PRO A 180 6.87 6.83 0.03
C PRO A 180 5.55 6.77 -0.75
N LEU A 181 4.50 6.19 -0.16
CA LEU A 181 3.17 6.13 -0.80
C LEU A 181 2.56 7.52 -1.05
N GLY A 182 3.09 8.55 -0.39
CA GLY A 182 2.75 9.95 -0.67
C GLY A 182 3.56 10.60 -1.82
N HIS A 183 4.50 9.90 -2.45
CA HIS A 183 5.29 10.45 -3.56
C HIS A 183 4.39 10.70 -4.79
N PRO A 184 4.44 11.87 -5.46
CA PRO A 184 3.56 12.20 -6.58
C PRO A 184 3.54 11.13 -7.68
N ASP A 185 4.70 10.64 -8.10
CA ASP A 185 4.80 9.58 -9.13
C ASP A 185 4.13 8.27 -8.69
N VAL A 186 4.19 7.92 -7.40
CA VAL A 186 3.52 6.72 -6.85
C VAL A 186 2.01 6.92 -6.89
N VAL A 187 1.52 8.10 -6.49
CA VAL A 187 0.09 8.43 -6.51
C VAL A 187 -0.46 8.46 -7.93
N GLU A 188 0.28 9.01 -8.89
CA GLU A 188 -0.12 9.04 -10.31
C GLU A 188 -0.33 7.60 -10.84
N ARG A 189 0.61 6.70 -10.53
CA ARG A 189 0.53 5.28 -10.96
C ARG A 189 -0.61 4.51 -10.30
N ILE A 190 -0.83 4.73 -9.00
CA ILE A 190 -1.97 4.16 -8.27
C ILE A 190 -3.27 4.65 -8.90
N THR A 191 -3.41 5.96 -9.11
CA THR A 191 -4.61 6.60 -9.69
C THR A 191 -4.92 6.03 -11.08
N GLY A 192 -3.92 5.94 -11.95
CA GLY A 192 -4.09 5.36 -13.29
C GLY A 192 -4.54 3.89 -13.24
N THR A 193 -3.99 3.11 -12.31
CA THR A 193 -4.38 1.69 -12.14
C THR A 193 -5.81 1.55 -11.63
N LEU A 194 -6.20 2.36 -10.65
CA LEU A 194 -7.55 2.41 -10.10
C LEU A 194 -8.59 2.76 -11.16
N HIS A 195 -8.32 3.75 -12.01
CA HIS A 195 -9.19 4.09 -13.15
C HIS A 195 -9.32 2.94 -14.15
N GLY A 196 -8.23 2.22 -14.43
CA GLY A 196 -8.27 1.03 -15.27
C GLY A 196 -9.18 -0.07 -14.72
N LEU A 197 -9.06 -0.37 -13.42
CA LEU A 197 -9.89 -1.36 -12.72
C LEU A 197 -11.37 -0.98 -12.72
N ASP A 198 -11.70 0.30 -12.57
CA ASP A 198 -13.09 0.78 -12.64
C ASP A 198 -13.68 0.55 -14.04
N GLY A 199 -12.89 0.82 -15.09
CA GLY A 199 -13.28 0.55 -16.47
C GLY A 199 -13.51 -0.94 -16.76
N GLU A 200 -12.65 -1.82 -16.23
CA GLU A 200 -12.81 -3.28 -16.32
C GLU A 200 -14.11 -3.74 -15.64
N THR A 201 -14.42 -3.19 -14.46
CA THR A 201 -15.64 -3.51 -13.68
C THR A 201 -16.90 -3.05 -14.42
N ALA A 202 -16.91 -1.82 -14.93
CA ALA A 202 -18.04 -1.28 -15.70
C ALA A 202 -18.29 -2.08 -16.99
N GLY A 203 -17.22 -2.50 -17.68
CA GLY A 203 -17.31 -3.34 -18.87
C GLY A 203 -17.85 -4.76 -18.60
N ALA A 204 -17.62 -5.31 -17.40
CA ALA A 204 -18.14 -6.60 -17.00
C ALA A 204 -19.64 -6.56 -16.68
N LEU A 205 -20.13 -5.48 -16.05
CA LEU A 205 -21.56 -5.29 -15.73
C LEU A 205 -22.45 -4.99 -16.95
N ALA A 206 -21.85 -4.52 -18.06
CA ALA A 206 -22.56 -4.17 -19.28
C ALA A 206 -22.74 -5.35 -20.26
N ARG A 207 -22.27 -6.55 -19.93
CA ARG A 207 -22.35 -7.78 -20.74
C ARG A 207 -23.40 -8.73 -20.18
#